data_AF-A0A529KT01-F1
#
_entry.id   AF-A0A529KT01-F1
#
_cell.length_a   1.000
_cell.length_b   1.000
_cell.length_c   1.000
_cell.angle_alpha   90.00
_cell.angle_beta   90.00
_cell.angle_gamma   90.00
#
_symmetry.space_group_name_H-M   'P 1'
#
loop_
_entity.id
_entity.type
_entity.pdbx_description
1 polymer ?
#
loop_
_entity_poly.entity_id
_entity_poly.type
_entity_poly.pdbx_seq_one_letter_code
_entity_poly.pdbx_strand_id
1 'polypeptide(L)'
;MNDNFTLAVTGQSLIHHDTRNIRCPEFDRVKAILKGADLAFTNFEGTIYGSHGGWPMKGYWFGSSKPFVLDSLDETGFKALSLSNNHSFDLGPSGILST
;
A
#
# COMPACT_ATOMS: atom_id res chain seq x y z
N MET A 1 21.30 1.86 24.83
CA MET A 1 20.66 1.97 23.50
C MET A 1 20.34 0.55 23.07
N ASN A 2 19.17 0.30 22.50
CA ASN A 2 18.90 -0.99 21.88
C ASN A 2 19.61 -0.99 20.52
N ASP A 3 20.57 -1.89 20.31
CA ASP A 3 21.32 -2.03 19.05
C ASP A 3 20.58 -2.89 18.02
N ASN A 4 19.37 -3.35 18.35
CA ASN A 4 18.56 -4.21 17.48
C ASN A 4 17.63 -3.36 16.60
N PHE A 5 17.67 -3.60 15.30
CA PHE A 5 16.70 -3.08 14.34
C PHE A 5 15.57 -4.07 14.12
N THR A 6 14.33 -3.60 14.17
CA THR A 6 13.11 -4.38 14.02
C THR A 6 12.41 -4.06 12.70
N LEU A 7 12.16 -5.11 11.91
CA LEU A 7 11.44 -5.01 10.64
C LEU A 7 10.14 -5.80 10.73
N ALA A 8 9.01 -5.12 10.52
CA ALA A 8 7.72 -5.76 10.33
C ALA A 8 7.43 -5.95 8.84
N VAL A 9 7.17 -7.19 8.42
CA VAL A 9 6.92 -7.55 7.02
C VAL A 9 5.52 -8.12 6.89
N THR A 10 4.78 -7.63 5.92
CA THR A 10 3.46 -8.17 5.54
C THR A 10 3.45 -8.60 4.08
N GLY A 11 2.43 -9.36 3.70
CA GLY A 11 2.21 -9.78 2.32
C GLY A 11 1.65 -8.64 1.46
N GLN A 12 0.77 -9.01 0.54
CA GLN A 12 0.09 -8.07 -0.35
C GLN A 12 -0.93 -7.19 0.39
N SER A 13 -0.88 -5.90 0.11
CA SER A 13 -1.88 -4.90 0.45
C SER A 13 -2.67 -4.54 -0.81
N LEU A 14 -3.82 -5.18 -0.97
CA LEU A 14 -4.80 -4.90 -2.02
C LEU A 14 -5.90 -3.98 -1.45
N ILE A 15 -5.55 -2.71 -1.21
CA ILE A 15 -6.44 -1.73 -0.57
C ILE A 15 -7.08 -0.82 -1.63
N HIS A 16 -8.41 -0.76 -1.63
CA HIS A 16 -9.21 0.10 -2.52
C HIS A 16 -10.08 1.12 -1.77
N HIS A 17 -10.13 1.02 -0.44
CA HIS A 17 -10.99 1.83 0.41
C HIS A 17 -10.18 2.56 1.46
N ASP A 18 -10.65 3.73 1.90
CA ASP A 18 -9.98 4.49 2.93
C ASP A 18 -10.15 3.80 4.29
N THR A 19 -9.06 3.27 4.82
CA THR A 19 -9.06 2.52 6.08
C THR A 19 -8.89 3.40 7.31
N ARG A 20 -8.60 4.70 7.14
CA ARG A 20 -8.25 5.61 8.25
C ARG A 20 -9.38 5.79 9.27
N ASN A 21 -10.63 5.66 8.82
CA ASN A 21 -11.82 5.79 9.66
C ASN A 21 -12.37 4.45 10.18
N ILE A 22 -11.74 3.32 9.86
CA ILE A 22 -12.16 2.00 10.32
C ILE A 22 -11.82 1.86 11.81
N ARG A 23 -12.83 1.56 12.62
CA ARG A 23 -12.69 1.24 14.05
C ARG A 23 -12.90 -0.25 14.24
N CYS A 24 -11.82 -0.99 14.44
CA CYS A 24 -11.82 -2.43 14.67
C CYS A 24 -10.66 -2.75 15.61
N PRO A 25 -10.91 -3.22 16.85
CA PRO A 25 -9.86 -3.49 17.82
C PRO A 25 -8.76 -4.43 17.30
N GLU A 26 -9.13 -5.41 16.48
CA GLU A 26 -8.21 -6.35 15.87
C GLU A 26 -7.29 -5.65 14.86
N PHE A 27 -7.83 -4.74 14.05
CA PHE A 27 -7.04 -3.93 13.13
C PHE A 27 -6.15 -2.92 13.86
N ASP A 28 -6.63 -2.34 14.96
CA ASP A 28 -5.83 -1.46 15.81
C ASP A 28 -4.62 -2.18 16.41
N ARG A 29 -4.78 -3.47 16.79
CA ARG A 29 -3.66 -4.30 17.25
C ARG A 29 -2.65 -4.57 16.14
N VAL A 30 -3.08 -4.78 14.89
CA VAL A 30 -2.18 -4.90 13.74
C VAL A 30 -1.42 -3.59 13.52
N LYS A 31 -2.10 -2.44 13.50
CA LYS A 31 -1.46 -1.13 13.38
C LYS A 31 -0.44 -0.88 14.49
N ALA A 32 -0.73 -1.29 15.73
CA ALA A 32 0.21 -1.16 16.84
C ALA A 32 1.49 -1.99 16.64
N ILE A 33 1.40 -3.20 16.08
CA ILE A 33 2.58 -4.01 15.73
C ILE A 33 3.41 -3.32 14.64
N LEU A 34 2.75 -2.84 13.57
CA LEU A 34 3.43 -2.20 12.45
C LEU A 34 4.10 -0.89 12.86
N LYS A 35 3.40 -0.03 13.59
CA LYS A 35 3.92 1.26 14.09
C LYS A 35 4.98 1.10 15.19
N GLY A 36 5.06 -0.06 15.84
CA GLY A 36 6.05 -0.36 16.88
C GLY A 36 7.40 -0.84 16.34
N ALA A 37 7.48 -1.22 15.06
CA ALA A 37 8.74 -1.60 14.41
C ALA A 37 9.51 -0.36 13.92
N ASP A 38 10.83 -0.48 13.78
CA ASP A 38 11.66 0.60 13.20
C ASP A 38 11.31 0.85 11.73
N LEU A 39 10.90 -0.20 11.02
CA LEU A 39 10.34 -0.11 9.67
C LEU A 39 9.25 -1.16 9.47
N ALA A 40 8.14 -0.76 8.84
CA ALA A 40 7.11 -1.67 8.37
C ALA A 40 7.01 -1.64 6.85
N PHE A 41 6.97 -2.82 6.24
CA PHE A 41 6.96 -3.04 4.80
C PHE A 41 5.74 -3.86 4.34
N THR A 42 5.23 -3.54 3.16
CA THR A 42 4.20 -4.33 2.45
C THR A 42 4.40 -4.31 0.94
N ASN A 43 3.89 -5.34 0.24
CA ASN A 43 3.74 -5.31 -1.21
C ASN A 43 2.43 -4.58 -1.56
N PHE A 44 2.50 -3.39 -2.15
CA PHE A 44 1.30 -2.70 -2.61
C PHE A 44 0.86 -3.26 -3.96
N GLU A 45 -0.17 -4.10 -3.95
CA GLU A 45 -0.64 -4.85 -5.13
C GLU A 45 -1.67 -4.03 -5.91
N GLY A 46 -1.25 -2.89 -6.46
CA GLY A 46 -2.12 -2.01 -7.23
C GLY A 46 -1.37 -0.86 -7.89
N THR A 47 -2.11 -0.04 -8.64
CA THR A 47 -1.60 1.22 -9.22
C THR A 47 -2.44 2.40 -8.75
N ILE A 48 -1.80 3.55 -8.60
CA ILE A 48 -2.49 4.78 -8.25
C ILE A 48 -2.99 5.48 -9.52
N TYR A 49 -4.29 5.74 -9.60
CA TYR A 49 -4.85 6.63 -10.60
C TYR A 49 -4.60 8.08 -10.18
N GLY A 50 -3.37 8.54 -10.48
CA GLY A 50 -2.85 9.85 -10.11
C GLY A 50 -2.91 10.87 -11.25
N SER A 51 -2.13 11.94 -11.10
CA SER A 51 -2.09 13.06 -12.04
C SER A 51 -1.57 12.70 -13.44
N HIS A 52 -0.77 11.64 -13.58
CA HIS A 52 -0.31 11.16 -14.89
C HIS A 52 -1.37 10.34 -15.65
N GLY A 53 -2.51 10.05 -15.01
CA GLY A 53 -3.60 9.27 -15.57
C GLY A 53 -3.21 7.82 -15.87
N GLY A 54 -3.66 7.32 -17.02
CA GLY A 54 -3.44 5.95 -17.46
C GLY A 54 -4.74 5.32 -17.96
N TRP A 55 -4.62 4.15 -18.58
CA TRP A 55 -5.76 3.36 -19.05
C TRP A 55 -5.55 1.89 -18.66
N PRO A 56 -6.65 1.15 -18.41
CA PRO A 56 -6.55 -0.26 -18.06
C PRO A 56 -5.77 -1.05 -19.12
N MET A 57 -4.65 -1.64 -18.71
CA MET A 57 -3.83 -2.53 -19.57
C MET A 57 -4.29 -3.98 -19.49
N LYS A 58 -5.17 -4.30 -18.55
CA LYS A 58 -5.79 -5.61 -18.36
C LYS A 58 -7.30 -5.48 -18.53
N GLY A 59 -7.93 -6.56 -19.02
CA GLY A 59 -9.39 -6.65 -19.13
C GLY A 59 -10.07 -6.83 -17.77
N TYR A 60 -10.05 -8.07 -17.25
CA TYR A 60 -10.86 -8.45 -16.08
C TYR A 60 -10.17 -8.31 -14.72
N TRP A 61 -8.84 -8.44 -14.66
CA TRP A 61 -8.05 -8.41 -13.41
C TRP A 61 -7.30 -7.09 -13.24
N PHE A 62 -7.96 -6.00 -13.57
CA PHE A 62 -7.43 -4.64 -13.42
C PHE A 62 -7.78 -4.11 -12.02
N GLY A 63 -6.78 -3.57 -11.32
CA GLY A 63 -6.92 -2.90 -10.04
C GLY A 63 -6.21 -1.55 -10.05
N SER A 64 -6.98 -0.48 -9.83
CA SER A 64 -6.41 0.83 -9.51
C SER A 64 -7.08 1.44 -8.28
N SER A 65 -6.32 2.28 -7.59
CA SER A 65 -6.72 2.94 -6.37
C SER A 65 -6.55 4.45 -6.50
N LYS A 66 -7.37 5.21 -5.77
CA LYS A 66 -7.21 6.66 -5.68
C LYS A 66 -5.99 7.00 -4.79
N PRO A 67 -5.39 8.19 -4.93
CA PRO A 67 -4.20 8.58 -4.16
C PRO A 67 -4.35 8.46 -2.63
N PHE A 68 -5.55 8.59 -2.07
CA PHE A 68 -5.79 8.46 -0.63
C PHE A 68 -5.35 7.10 -0.06
N VAL A 69 -5.23 6.05 -0.89
CA VAL A 69 -4.78 4.73 -0.43
C VAL A 69 -3.35 4.78 0.12
N LEU A 70 -2.50 5.67 -0.42
CA LEU A 70 -1.17 5.88 0.13
C LEU A 70 -1.24 6.46 1.55
N ASP A 71 -2.15 7.40 1.81
CA ASP A 71 -2.39 7.91 3.17
C ASP A 71 -2.92 6.81 4.09
N SER A 72 -3.78 5.91 3.58
CA SER A 72 -4.31 4.78 4.34
C SER A 72 -3.22 3.78 4.71
N LEU A 73 -2.27 3.51 3.81
CA LEU A 73 -1.10 2.67 4.07
C LEU A 73 -0.15 3.31 5.09
N ASP A 74 0.09 4.61 4.96
CA ASP A 74 0.92 5.38 5.89
C ASP A 74 0.32 5.39 7.31
N GLU A 75 -0.99 5.65 7.42
CA GLU A 75 -1.72 5.63 8.69
C GLU A 75 -1.78 4.23 9.31
N THR A 76 -1.72 3.17 8.48
CA THR A 76 -1.61 1.79 8.97
C THR A 76 -0.25 1.53 9.61
N GLY A 77 0.79 2.25 9.19
CA GLY A 77 2.15 2.20 9.74
C GLY A 77 3.23 1.84 8.73
N PHE A 78 2.88 1.57 7.47
CA PHE A 78 3.87 1.20 6.45
C PHE A 78 4.69 2.42 6.02
N LYS A 79 6.01 2.26 5.97
CA LYS A 79 6.96 3.30 5.53
C LYS A 79 7.85 2.86 4.37
N ALA A 80 7.69 1.62 3.91
CA ALA A 80 8.31 1.08 2.71
C ALA A 80 7.31 0.21 1.95
N LEU A 81 7.28 0.35 0.63
CA LEU A 81 6.38 -0.41 -0.25
C LEU A 81 7.20 -1.11 -1.34
N SER A 82 6.84 -2.37 -1.65
CA SER A 82 7.18 -2.94 -2.95
C SER A 82 6.09 -2.60 -3.94
N LEU A 83 6.50 -2.03 -5.07
CA LEU A 83 5.63 -1.74 -6.20
C LEU A 83 5.77 -2.77 -7.32
N SER A 84 6.77 -3.66 -7.25
CA SER A 84 7.05 -4.67 -8.28
C SER A 84 6.23 -5.93 -8.06
N ASN A 85 5.08 -6.01 -8.73
CA ASN A 85 4.18 -7.16 -8.69
C ASN A 85 3.41 -7.26 -10.01
N ASN A 86 2.52 -8.24 -10.11
CA ASN A 86 1.68 -8.45 -11.28
C ASN A 86 0.76 -7.26 -11.60
N HIS A 87 0.49 -6.34 -10.68
CA HIS A 87 -0.40 -5.19 -10.86
C HIS A 87 0.31 -3.86 -11.13
N SER A 88 1.66 -3.79 -11.12
CA SER A 88 2.43 -2.56 -11.34
C SER A 88 2.13 -1.83 -12.65
N PHE A 89 1.65 -2.57 -13.64
CA PHE A 89 1.41 -2.06 -14.99
C PHE A 89 -0.08 -1.92 -15.34
N ASP A 90 -0.97 -2.00 -14.36
CA ASP A 90 -2.41 -2.00 -14.60
C ASP A 90 -2.90 -0.72 -15.28
N LEU A 91 -2.26 0.42 -15.00
CA LEU A 91 -2.48 1.72 -15.64
C LEU A 91 -1.36 2.10 -16.64
N GLY A 92 -0.50 1.15 -17.01
CA GLY A 92 0.61 1.38 -17.92
C GLY A 92 1.74 2.26 -17.35
N PRO A 93 2.58 2.84 -18.23
CA PRO A 93 3.68 3.73 -17.82
C PRO A 93 3.20 4.93 -16.99
N SER A 94 2.03 5.52 -17.31
CA SER A 94 1.43 6.59 -16.51
C SER A 94 1.06 6.14 -15.10
N GLY A 95 0.60 4.90 -14.95
CA GLY A 95 0.35 4.27 -13.66
C GLY A 95 1.61 4.15 -12.81
N ILE A 96 2.71 3.69 -13.42
CA ILE A 96 4.03 3.64 -12.76
C ILE A 96 4.44 5.03 -12.28
N LEU A 97 4.33 6.06 -13.13
CA LEU A 97 4.72 7.42 -12.75
C LEU A 97 3.84 8.02 -11.64
N SER A 98 2.62 7.50 -11.46
CA SER A 98 1.69 7.95 -10.43
C SER A 98 1.83 7.21 -9.10
N THR A 99 2.52 6.06 -9.08
CA THR A 99 2.62 5.14 -7.93
C THR A 99 4.01 5.23 -7.33
#